data_AF-A4S3S9-F1
#
_entry.id   AF-A4S3S9-F1
#
_cell.length_a   1.000
_cell.length_b   1.000
_cell.length_c   1.000
_cell.angle_alpha   90.00
_cell.angle_beta   90.00
_cell.angle_gamma   90.00
#
_symmetry.space_group_name_H-M   'P 1'
#
loop_
_entity.id
_entity.type
_entity.pdbx_description
1 polymer ?
#
loop_
_entity_poly.entity_id
_entity_poly.type
_entity_poly.pdbx_seq_one_letter_code
_entity_poly.pdbx_strand_id
1 'polypeptide(L)'
;MAYNARGEGLRGGRFAALARDAASRCVVYVDGFFEWRVEGPRGKTVRQPYLVRRSDGQAMALAGLIERRAGNDAETAVVTMDSSKGELAWLHDRQPLVLVDDDDFEAWMRDETWATLAEQRKGRDPKMKGVLKWHPVTTRMNVASYQNEDAVKPAKRECEKNAGNIAALFASAGKDTKPKRQKTDEREKQTTNLYIG
;
A
#
# COMPACT_ATOMS: atom_id res chain seq x y z
N MET A 1 -16.20 -5.08 16.17
CA MET A 1 -14.95 -5.31 15.40
C MET A 1 -15.03 -4.52 14.11
N ALA A 2 -13.94 -3.91 13.61
CA ALA A 2 -14.01 -3.01 12.45
C ALA A 2 -14.48 -3.76 11.17
N TYR A 3 -15.70 -3.45 10.73
CA TYR A 3 -16.41 -4.21 9.70
C TYR A 3 -16.45 -3.41 8.39
N ASN A 4 -15.63 -3.76 7.40
CA ASN A 4 -15.63 -2.99 6.15
C ASN A 4 -16.94 -3.18 5.37
N ALA A 5 -17.56 -2.05 5.00
CA ALA A 5 -18.74 -2.02 4.14
C ALA A 5 -18.32 -1.81 2.69
N ARG A 6 -18.59 -2.76 1.80
CA ARG A 6 -18.31 -2.60 0.37
C ARG A 6 -19.39 -1.74 -0.26
N GLY A 7 -19.01 -0.61 -0.88
CA GLY A 7 -19.95 0.39 -1.40
C GLY A 7 -20.97 -0.13 -2.42
N GLU A 8 -20.61 -1.17 -3.18
CA GLU A 8 -21.51 -1.87 -4.11
C GLU A 8 -22.69 -2.52 -3.37
N GLY A 9 -22.48 -2.96 -2.13
CA GLY A 9 -23.50 -3.54 -1.26
C GLY A 9 -24.45 -2.55 -0.62
N LEU A 10 -24.27 -1.24 -0.81
CA LEU A 10 -25.13 -0.21 -0.21
C LEU A 10 -26.48 -0.06 -0.93
N ARG A 11 -26.56 -0.30 -2.25
CA ARG A 11 -27.84 -0.18 -3.00
C ARG A 11 -28.78 -1.39 -2.81
N GLY A 12 -28.23 -2.60 -2.69
CA GLY A 12 -29.02 -3.85 -2.62
C GLY A 12 -28.33 -5.05 -1.96
N GLY A 13 -27.22 -4.85 -1.23
CA GLY A 13 -26.56 -5.91 -0.45
C GLY A 13 -26.87 -5.82 1.04
N ARG A 14 -26.06 -6.51 1.87
CA ARG A 14 -26.26 -6.63 3.33
C ARG A 14 -26.37 -5.29 4.10
N PHE A 15 -25.87 -4.20 3.53
CA PHE A 15 -25.88 -2.87 4.14
C PHE A 15 -27.04 -1.99 3.68
N ALA A 16 -27.87 -2.44 2.73
CA ALA A 16 -28.79 -1.56 2.02
C ALA A 16 -29.98 -1.05 2.86
N ALA A 17 -30.23 -1.62 4.03
CA ALA A 17 -31.12 -1.02 5.04
C ALA A 17 -30.42 0.14 5.77
N LEU A 18 -29.26 -0.14 6.38
CA LEU A 18 -28.41 0.82 7.11
C LEU A 18 -27.95 2.00 6.24
N ALA A 19 -27.74 1.79 4.93
CA ALA A 19 -27.37 2.84 4.00
C ALA A 19 -28.54 3.78 3.66
N ARG A 20 -29.78 3.28 3.65
CA ARG A 20 -30.97 4.11 3.43
C ARG A 20 -31.34 4.90 4.68
N ASP A 21 -31.31 4.27 5.85
CA ASP A 21 -31.58 4.93 7.12
C ASP A 21 -30.51 6.01 7.45
N ALA A 22 -30.93 7.27 7.49
CA ALA A 22 -30.07 8.39 7.85
C ALA A 22 -29.54 8.30 9.30
N ALA A 23 -30.26 7.67 10.22
CA ALA A 23 -29.82 7.48 11.61
C ALA A 23 -28.76 6.36 11.78
N SER A 24 -28.58 5.55 10.72
CA SER A 24 -27.56 4.50 10.60
C SER A 24 -26.35 4.93 9.74
N ARG A 25 -26.36 6.14 9.14
CA ARG A 25 -25.17 6.75 8.51
C ARG A 25 -24.42 7.62 9.51
N CYS A 26 -23.09 7.57 9.49
CA CYS A 26 -22.21 8.34 10.37
C CYS A 26 -20.92 8.77 9.65
N VAL A 27 -20.13 9.61 10.31
CA VAL A 27 -18.75 9.95 9.89
C VAL A 27 -17.78 9.38 10.91
N VAL A 28 -16.76 8.67 10.44
CA VAL A 28 -15.66 8.16 11.25
C VAL A 28 -14.45 9.05 11.03
N TYR A 29 -14.04 9.79 12.07
CA TYR A 29 -12.84 10.62 12.04
C TYR A 29 -11.61 9.82 12.46
N VAL A 30 -10.54 9.86 11.66
CA VAL A 30 -9.24 9.22 11.95
C VAL A 30 -8.09 10.09 11.48
N ASP A 31 -6.93 10.05 12.15
CA ASP A 31 -5.73 10.73 11.64
C ASP A 31 -5.18 10.12 10.34
N GLY A 32 -5.64 8.91 9.98
CA GLY A 32 -5.13 8.11 8.88
C GLY A 32 -5.56 6.65 8.99
N PHE A 33 -5.15 5.85 8.00
CA PHE A 33 -5.29 4.40 8.02
C PHE A 33 -4.02 3.71 7.52
N PHE A 34 -3.80 2.48 7.96
CA PHE A 34 -2.72 1.63 7.46
C PHE A 34 -3.22 0.72 6.34
N GLU A 35 -2.40 0.50 5.33
CA GLU A 35 -2.67 -0.46 4.26
C GLU A 35 -1.39 -1.21 3.85
N TRP A 36 -1.51 -2.49 3.44
CA TRP A 36 -0.38 -3.40 3.27
C TRP A 36 -0.16 -3.81 1.82
N ARG A 37 0.91 -3.30 1.22
CA ARG A 37 1.39 -3.76 -0.08
C ARG A 37 2.14 -5.08 0.04
N VAL A 38 1.93 -6.00 -0.88
CA VAL A 38 2.82 -7.16 -1.05
C VAL A 38 3.94 -6.77 -2.01
N GLU A 39 5.18 -6.72 -1.53
CA GLU A 39 6.36 -6.35 -2.32
C GLU A 39 7.40 -7.47 -2.36
N GLY A 40 8.28 -7.46 -3.37
CA GLY A 40 9.37 -8.44 -3.53
C GLY A 40 9.06 -9.58 -4.51
N PRO A 41 10.05 -10.42 -4.86
CA PRO A 41 9.88 -11.50 -5.82
C PRO A 41 9.13 -12.69 -5.20
N ARG A 42 8.49 -13.52 -6.05
CA ARG A 42 7.76 -14.73 -5.64
C ARG A 42 8.63 -15.61 -4.72
N GLY A 43 8.09 -16.02 -3.58
CA GLY A 43 8.79 -16.81 -2.56
C GLY A 43 9.66 -16.00 -1.58
N LYS A 44 9.85 -14.69 -1.79
CA LYS A 44 10.51 -13.76 -0.85
C LYS A 44 9.72 -12.45 -0.72
N THR A 45 8.39 -12.55 -0.71
CA THR A 45 7.48 -11.41 -0.59
C THR A 45 7.36 -10.92 0.85
N VAL A 46 7.26 -9.61 1.02
CA VAL A 46 7.03 -8.94 2.32
C VAL A 46 5.73 -8.15 2.25
N ARG A 47 4.92 -8.20 3.32
CA ARG A 47 3.83 -7.26 3.55
C ARG A 47 4.41 -5.95 4.07
N GLN A 48 4.61 -4.99 3.18
CA GLN A 48 5.09 -3.64 3.50
C GLN A 48 3.89 -2.75 3.89
N PRO A 49 3.75 -2.38 5.18
CA PRO A 49 2.74 -1.42 5.60
C PRO A 49 3.06 -0.01 5.10
N TYR A 50 2.02 0.72 4.72
CA TYR A 50 2.03 2.15 4.47
C TYR A 50 1.01 2.82 5.38
N LEU A 51 1.32 4.02 5.85
CA LEU A 51 0.37 4.91 6.50
C LEU A 51 -0.15 5.91 5.46
N VAL A 52 -1.47 6.01 5.32
CA VAL A 52 -2.19 6.96 4.45
C VAL A 52 -2.88 8.01 5.32
N ARG A 53 -2.73 9.30 5.00
CA ARG A 53 -3.32 10.45 5.72
C ARG A 53 -3.75 11.53 4.72
N ARG A 54 -4.51 12.56 5.15
CA ARG A 54 -4.70 13.77 4.33
C ARG A 54 -3.38 14.50 4.11
N SER A 55 -3.21 15.12 2.95
CA SER A 55 -2.01 15.85 2.55
C SER A 55 -1.79 17.12 3.37
N ASP A 56 -2.85 17.84 3.71
CA ASP A 56 -2.88 19.00 4.61
C ASP A 56 -2.48 18.69 6.07
N GLY A 57 -2.63 17.44 6.52
CA GLY A 57 -2.37 17.02 7.90
C GLY A 57 -3.56 17.14 8.86
N GLN A 58 -4.75 17.45 8.35
CA GLN A 58 -6.01 17.35 9.10
C GLN A 58 -6.46 15.89 9.27
N ALA A 59 -7.41 15.65 10.17
CA ALA A 59 -8.06 14.36 10.30
C ALA A 59 -8.85 14.00 9.03
N MET A 60 -8.82 12.72 8.66
CA MET A 60 -9.67 12.16 7.61
C MET A 60 -11.10 12.00 8.13
N ALA A 61 -12.07 12.49 7.37
CA ALA A 61 -13.48 12.10 7.52
C ALA A 61 -13.77 10.92 6.59
N LEU A 62 -14.24 9.81 7.14
CA LEU A 62 -14.61 8.61 6.38
C LEU A 62 -16.11 8.35 6.51
N ALA A 63 -16.78 8.01 5.42
CA ALA A 63 -18.16 7.54 5.45
C ALA A 63 -18.25 6.24 6.25
N GLY A 64 -19.15 6.20 7.24
CA GLY A 64 -19.40 5.05 8.08
C GLY A 64 -20.88 4.69 8.19
N LEU A 65 -21.16 3.43 8.50
CA LEU A 65 -22.46 2.95 8.93
C LEU A 65 -22.39 2.53 10.39
N ILE A 66 -23.45 2.73 11.15
CA ILE A 66 -23.59 2.25 12.53
C ILE A 66 -24.80 1.31 12.62
N GLU A 67 -24.55 0.04 12.96
CA GLU A 67 -25.61 -0.93 13.26
C GLU A 67 -25.83 -0.97 14.77
N ARG A 68 -26.99 -0.49 15.22
CA ARG A 68 -27.39 -0.52 16.64
C ARG A 68 -28.05 -1.86 16.96
N ARG A 69 -27.68 -2.45 18.10
CA ARG A 69 -28.20 -3.75 18.56
C ARG A 69 -28.91 -3.60 19.91
N ALA A 70 -29.52 -4.68 20.38
CA ALA A 70 -30.23 -4.68 21.66
C ALA A 70 -29.24 -4.44 22.83
N GLY A 71 -29.63 -3.61 23.80
CA GLY A 71 -28.82 -3.37 25.01
C GLY A 71 -27.65 -2.40 24.82
N ASN A 72 -27.87 -1.28 24.14
CA ASN A 72 -26.89 -0.19 23.89
C ASN A 72 -25.62 -0.57 23.08
N ASP A 73 -25.47 -1.82 22.64
CA ASP A 73 -24.41 -2.23 21.73
C ASP A 73 -24.58 -1.58 20.33
N ALA A 74 -23.47 -1.25 19.68
CA ALA A 74 -23.46 -0.75 18.32
C ALA A 74 -22.11 -1.01 17.62
N GLU A 75 -22.16 -1.60 16.42
CA GLU A 75 -20.96 -1.78 15.59
C GLU A 75 -20.87 -0.71 14.49
N THR A 76 -19.68 -0.13 14.33
CA THR A 76 -19.39 0.84 13.27
C THR A 76 -18.60 0.18 12.14
N ALA A 77 -18.99 0.49 10.91
CA ALA A 77 -18.49 -0.08 9.67
C ALA A 77 -18.01 1.02 8.72
N VAL A 78 -16.74 1.02 8.34
CA VAL A 78 -16.20 2.00 7.37
C VAL A 78 -16.59 1.60 5.96
N VAL A 79 -17.13 2.54 5.17
CA VAL A 79 -17.44 2.33 3.76
C VAL A 79 -16.15 2.31 2.95
N THR A 80 -16.04 1.33 2.06
CA THR A 80 -14.88 1.06 1.22
C THR A 80 -15.30 0.94 -0.23
N MET A 81 -14.60 1.66 -1.10
CA MET A 81 -14.78 1.67 -2.54
C MET A 81 -13.69 0.89 -3.26
N ASP A 82 -13.91 0.59 -4.53
CA ASP A 82 -12.83 0.16 -5.43
C ASP A 82 -11.77 1.27 -5.55
N SER A 83 -10.49 0.88 -5.62
CA SER A 83 -9.37 1.82 -5.84
C SER A 83 -8.59 1.53 -7.12
N SER A 84 -9.00 0.57 -7.96
CA SER A 84 -8.24 0.12 -9.15
C SER A 84 -7.92 1.23 -10.16
N LYS A 85 -8.69 2.33 -10.14
CA LYS A 85 -8.50 3.51 -10.99
C LYS A 85 -7.95 4.72 -10.23
N GLY A 86 -8.01 4.73 -8.90
CA GLY A 86 -7.69 5.88 -8.03
C GLY A 86 -6.20 6.03 -7.71
N GLU A 87 -5.87 6.99 -6.84
CA GLU A 87 -4.47 7.25 -6.44
C GLU A 87 -3.83 6.09 -5.64
N LEU A 88 -4.64 5.25 -5.00
CA LEU A 88 -4.20 4.10 -4.20
C LEU A 88 -4.17 2.77 -4.98
N ALA A 89 -4.43 2.76 -6.29
CA ALA A 89 -4.46 1.57 -7.15
C ALA A 89 -3.18 0.71 -7.10
N TRP A 90 -2.03 1.32 -6.81
CA TRP A 90 -0.72 0.66 -6.73
C TRP A 90 -0.47 -0.02 -5.36
N LEU A 91 -1.30 0.30 -4.37
CA LEU A 91 -1.19 -0.11 -2.96
C LEU A 91 -2.17 -1.24 -2.63
N HIS A 92 -3.46 -1.10 -3.01
CA HIS A 92 -4.52 -2.06 -2.69
C HIS A 92 -5.72 -1.97 -3.68
N ASP A 93 -6.62 -2.98 -3.70
CA ASP A 93 -7.82 -3.00 -4.55
C ASP A 93 -9.00 -2.20 -3.99
N ARG A 94 -8.98 -1.94 -2.67
CA ARG A 94 -9.96 -1.12 -1.96
C ARG A 94 -9.34 0.08 -1.25
N GLN A 95 -10.12 1.16 -1.16
CA GLN A 95 -9.85 2.36 -0.37
C GLN A 95 -11.09 2.74 0.47
N PRO A 96 -10.94 3.44 1.61
CA PRO A 96 -12.08 4.06 2.30
C PRO A 96 -12.81 5.09 1.42
N LEU A 97 -14.11 5.26 1.65
CA LEU A 97 -14.88 6.40 1.12
C LEU A 97 -14.56 7.63 1.97
N VAL A 98 -13.60 8.42 1.52
CA VAL A 98 -13.20 9.70 2.14
C VAL A 98 -14.21 10.79 1.77
N LEU A 99 -14.62 11.58 2.77
CA LEU A 99 -15.38 12.82 2.60
C LEU A 99 -14.40 14.00 2.65
N VAL A 100 -14.38 14.85 1.62
CA VAL A 100 -13.33 15.89 1.48
C VAL A 100 -13.82 17.33 1.61
N ASP A 101 -15.10 17.59 1.31
CA ASP A 101 -15.75 18.90 1.33
C ASP A 101 -17.25 18.78 1.70
N ASP A 102 -17.93 19.92 1.88
CA ASP A 102 -19.30 19.98 2.39
C ASP A 102 -20.32 19.24 1.50
N ASP A 103 -20.12 19.21 0.17
CA ASP A 103 -20.99 18.45 -0.74
C ASP A 103 -20.96 16.95 -0.39
N ASP A 104 -19.78 16.40 -0.08
CA ASP A 104 -19.62 15.00 0.32
C ASP A 104 -20.35 14.73 1.65
N PHE A 105 -20.27 15.66 2.61
CA PHE A 105 -20.96 15.54 3.90
C PHE A 105 -22.48 15.58 3.74
N GLU A 106 -23.01 16.48 2.92
CA GLU A 106 -24.46 16.59 2.65
C GLU A 106 -24.98 15.38 1.86
N ALA A 107 -24.26 14.94 0.82
CA ALA A 107 -24.59 13.75 0.05
C ALA A 107 -24.51 12.47 0.88
N TRP A 108 -23.52 12.35 1.78
CA TRP A 108 -23.41 11.21 2.68
C TRP A 108 -24.47 11.23 3.79
N MET A 109 -24.67 12.35 4.47
CA MET A 109 -25.52 12.39 5.66
C MET A 109 -27.01 12.60 5.32
N ARG A 110 -27.36 13.49 4.38
CA ARG A 110 -28.75 13.96 4.19
C ARG A 110 -29.40 13.45 2.90
N ASP A 111 -28.81 13.75 1.74
CA ASP A 111 -29.51 13.88 0.45
C ASP A 111 -29.84 12.55 -0.30
N GLU A 112 -29.69 11.39 0.33
CA GLU A 112 -29.75 10.04 -0.29
C GLU A 112 -28.79 9.79 -1.49
N THR A 113 -28.11 10.82 -2.00
CA THR A 113 -27.12 10.78 -3.08
C THR A 113 -25.78 10.15 -2.69
N TRP A 114 -25.64 9.67 -1.45
CA TRP A 114 -24.55 8.80 -0.97
C TRP A 114 -24.21 7.67 -1.97
N ALA A 115 -25.22 7.15 -2.65
CA ALA A 115 -25.12 6.05 -3.60
C ALA A 115 -24.45 6.45 -4.94
N THR A 116 -24.40 7.75 -5.22
CA THR A 116 -23.76 8.37 -6.40
C THR A 116 -22.37 8.86 -6.03
N LEU A 117 -22.20 9.49 -4.86
CA LEU A 117 -20.90 9.82 -4.27
C LEU A 117 -19.98 8.59 -4.20
N ALA A 118 -20.51 7.48 -3.68
CA ALA A 118 -19.78 6.21 -3.61
C ALA A 118 -19.32 5.70 -4.99
N GLU A 119 -20.09 5.93 -6.06
CA GLU A 119 -19.71 5.53 -7.42
C GLU A 119 -18.59 6.43 -7.98
N GLN A 120 -18.70 7.74 -7.78
CA GLN A 120 -17.69 8.73 -8.21
C GLN A 120 -16.31 8.42 -7.59
N ARG A 121 -16.26 8.10 -6.29
CA ARG A 121 -15.01 7.76 -5.58
C ARG A 121 -14.35 6.43 -5.97
N LYS A 122 -14.93 5.63 -6.88
CA LYS A 122 -14.23 4.46 -7.48
C LYS A 122 -13.21 4.84 -8.56
N GLY A 123 -13.25 6.09 -9.05
CA GLY A 123 -12.49 6.54 -10.22
C GLY A 123 -11.21 7.33 -9.90
N ARG A 124 -10.66 7.96 -10.94
CA ARG A 124 -9.82 9.16 -10.79
C ARG A 124 -10.73 10.36 -10.58
N ASP A 125 -11.21 10.52 -9.36
CA ASP A 125 -12.05 11.64 -9.01
C ASP A 125 -11.21 12.94 -8.90
N PRO A 126 -11.53 14.01 -9.63
CA PRO A 126 -10.81 15.28 -9.54
C PRO A 126 -10.76 15.88 -8.12
N LYS A 127 -11.82 15.72 -7.32
CA LYS A 127 -11.87 16.21 -5.93
C LYS A 127 -10.88 15.48 -5.00
N MET A 128 -10.48 14.25 -5.33
CA MET A 128 -9.51 13.48 -4.54
C MET A 128 -8.04 13.81 -4.86
N LYS A 129 -7.77 14.53 -5.96
CA LYS A 129 -6.41 14.68 -6.51
C LYS A 129 -5.46 15.37 -5.53
N GLY A 130 -4.48 14.62 -5.02
CA GLY A 130 -3.52 15.13 -4.04
C GLY A 130 -4.10 15.43 -2.65
N VAL A 131 -5.33 14.99 -2.35
CA VAL A 131 -5.92 15.04 -1.00
C VAL A 131 -5.21 14.06 -0.07
N LEU A 132 -4.65 12.97 -0.60
CA LEU A 132 -3.96 11.95 0.19
C LEU A 132 -2.44 12.08 0.08
N LYS A 133 -1.76 11.77 1.19
CA LYS A 133 -0.32 11.47 1.22
C LYS A 133 -0.09 10.14 1.92
N TRP A 134 0.98 9.45 1.55
CA TRP A 134 1.34 8.16 2.13
C TRP A 134 2.85 8.00 2.27
N HIS A 135 3.27 7.19 3.23
CA HIS A 135 4.65 6.73 3.33
C HIS A 135 4.71 5.30 3.89
N PRO A 136 5.74 4.52 3.52
CA PRO A 136 6.02 3.25 4.18
C PRO A 136 6.33 3.46 5.68
N VAL A 137 5.95 2.49 6.50
CA VAL A 137 6.23 2.45 7.95
C VAL A 137 6.91 1.15 8.36
N THR A 138 7.23 1.03 9.66
CA THR A 138 7.88 -0.15 10.26
C THR A 138 7.11 -1.44 9.95
N THR A 139 7.82 -2.48 9.47
CA THR A 139 7.23 -3.80 9.19
C THR A 139 6.69 -4.51 10.43
N ARG A 140 6.99 -3.99 11.63
CA ARG A 140 6.37 -4.40 12.91
C ARG A 140 4.86 -4.16 12.97
N MET A 141 4.32 -3.22 12.16
CA MET A 141 2.87 -3.03 12.01
C MET A 141 2.12 -4.25 11.44
N ASN A 142 2.82 -5.29 10.97
CA ASN A 142 2.19 -6.59 10.70
C ASN A 142 1.64 -7.28 11.96
N VAL A 143 2.03 -6.84 13.16
CA VAL A 143 1.46 -7.27 14.45
C VAL A 143 0.43 -6.23 14.90
N ALA A 144 -0.85 -6.60 14.95
CA ALA A 144 -1.95 -5.65 15.21
C ALA A 144 -1.91 -4.97 16.61
N SER A 145 -1.23 -5.59 17.58
CA SER A 145 -0.98 -5.01 18.91
C SER A 145 0.23 -4.08 18.98
N TYR A 146 0.91 -3.80 17.86
CA TYR A 146 2.05 -2.89 17.82
C TYR A 146 1.59 -1.42 17.85
N GLN A 147 1.90 -0.71 18.94
CA GLN A 147 1.42 0.66 19.20
C GLN A 147 2.55 1.62 19.62
N ASN A 148 3.81 1.30 19.27
CA ASN A 148 4.97 2.13 19.59
C ASN A 148 5.06 3.37 18.67
N GLU A 149 5.81 4.39 19.07
CA GLU A 149 5.95 5.64 18.28
C GLU A 149 6.42 5.44 16.82
N ASP A 150 7.20 4.39 16.52
CA ASP A 150 7.68 4.11 15.15
C ASP A 150 6.60 3.53 14.23
N ALA A 151 5.42 3.17 14.77
CA ALA A 151 4.24 2.76 14.00
C ALA A 151 3.86 3.77 12.91
N VAL A 152 3.97 5.07 13.23
CA VAL A 152 3.56 6.18 12.35
C VAL A 152 4.73 6.94 11.72
N LYS A 153 5.99 6.53 11.97
CA LYS A 153 7.18 7.23 11.46
C LYS A 153 7.60 6.64 10.10
N PRO A 154 8.03 7.46 9.12
CA PRO A 154 8.52 6.97 7.83
C PRO A 154 9.71 6.00 7.97
N ALA A 155 9.69 4.90 7.23
CA ALA A 155 10.73 3.87 7.24
C ALA A 155 11.14 3.44 5.83
N LYS A 156 12.41 3.04 5.63
CA LYS A 156 12.85 2.40 4.36
C LYS A 156 12.09 1.10 4.14
N ARG A 157 11.69 0.80 2.90
CA ARG A 157 10.92 -0.41 2.59
C ARG A 157 11.78 -1.66 2.74
N GLU A 158 11.18 -2.77 3.15
CA GLU A 158 11.92 -4.02 3.41
C GLU A 158 12.62 -4.56 2.14
N CYS A 159 12.03 -4.32 0.97
CA CYS A 159 12.63 -4.67 -0.32
C CYS A 159 13.90 -3.85 -0.62
N GLU A 160 13.96 -2.58 -0.20
CA GLU A 160 15.09 -1.66 -0.44
C GLU A 160 16.29 -1.99 0.46
N LYS A 161 16.04 -2.35 1.73
CA LYS A 161 17.09 -2.73 2.69
C LYS A 161 17.95 -3.89 2.17
N ASN A 162 17.31 -4.87 1.54
CA ASN A 162 17.97 -6.07 1.04
C ASN A 162 18.68 -5.87 -0.32
N ALA A 163 18.26 -4.88 -1.12
CA ALA A 163 18.90 -4.57 -2.40
C ALA A 163 20.36 -4.12 -2.25
N GLY A 164 20.67 -3.35 -1.20
CA GLY A 164 22.05 -2.91 -0.90
C GLY A 164 23.01 -4.07 -0.63
N ASN A 165 22.55 -5.12 0.06
CA ASN A 165 23.35 -6.32 0.34
C ASN A 165 23.67 -7.10 -0.94
N ILE A 166 22.72 -7.19 -1.88
CA ILE A 166 22.94 -7.88 -3.17
C ILE A 166 23.98 -7.12 -4.01
N ALA A 167 23.90 -5.78 -4.07
CA ALA A 167 24.90 -4.97 -4.76
C ALA A 167 26.31 -5.13 -4.14
N ALA A 168 26.41 -5.15 -2.81
CA ALA A 168 27.66 -5.39 -2.10
C ALA A 168 28.25 -6.78 -2.39
N LEU A 169 27.42 -7.83 -2.41
CA LEU A 169 27.84 -9.21 -2.71
C LEU A 169 28.43 -9.33 -4.12
N PHE A 170 27.78 -8.77 -5.14
CA PHE A 170 28.33 -8.76 -6.50
C PHE A 170 29.61 -7.90 -6.61
N ALA A 171 29.70 -6.79 -5.87
CA ALA A 171 30.92 -5.98 -5.81
C ALA A 171 32.10 -6.69 -5.10
N SER A 172 31.84 -7.62 -4.18
CA SER A 172 32.89 -8.51 -3.62
C SER A 172 33.30 -9.63 -4.58
N ALA A 173 32.35 -10.24 -5.30
CA ALA A 173 32.61 -11.37 -6.19
C ALA A 173 33.58 -11.03 -7.37
N GLY A 174 33.66 -9.76 -7.75
CA GLY A 174 34.55 -9.29 -8.84
C GLY A 174 36.04 -9.14 -8.48
N LYS A 175 36.50 -9.57 -7.30
CA LYS A 175 37.89 -9.29 -6.83
C LYS A 175 38.86 -10.48 -6.86
N ASP A 176 38.39 -11.72 -6.98
CA ASP A 176 39.21 -12.93 -6.79
C ASP A 176 39.77 -13.57 -8.08
N THR A 177 40.20 -12.74 -9.05
CA THR A 177 40.82 -13.21 -10.31
C THR A 177 42.19 -12.57 -10.56
N LYS A 178 43.15 -12.77 -9.66
CA LYS A 178 44.58 -12.50 -9.96
C LYS A 178 45.10 -13.52 -10.97
N PRO A 179 45.63 -13.11 -12.14
CA PRO A 179 46.21 -14.04 -13.11
C PRO A 179 47.53 -14.63 -12.59
N LYS A 180 47.66 -15.95 -12.59
CA LYS A 180 48.94 -16.62 -12.34
C LYS A 180 49.86 -16.44 -13.55
N ARG A 181 50.99 -15.74 -13.38
CA ARG A 181 52.10 -15.80 -14.33
C ARG A 181 52.62 -17.24 -14.40
N GLN A 182 52.53 -17.86 -15.57
CA GLN A 182 53.34 -19.04 -15.87
C GLN A 182 54.78 -18.59 -16.17
N LYS A 183 55.77 -19.38 -15.73
CA LYS A 183 57.13 -19.32 -16.27
C LYS A 183 57.17 -20.23 -17.50
N THR A 184 57.67 -19.72 -18.61
CA THR A 184 58.23 -20.56 -19.68
C THR A 184 59.65 -20.96 -19.29
N ASP A 185 60.00 -22.22 -19.56
CA ASP A 185 61.34 -22.78 -19.35
C ASP A 185 61.59 -23.69 -20.56
N GLU A 186 62.14 -23.11 -21.64
CA GLU A 186 62.45 -23.82 -22.88
C GLU A 186 63.96 -23.91 -23.03
N ARG A 187 64.47 -25.14 -23.18
CA ARG A 187 65.87 -25.40 -23.57
C ARG A 187 65.91 -25.99 -24.96
N GLU A 188 66.84 -25.48 -25.76
CA GLU A 188 67.02 -25.84 -27.17
C GLU A 188 67.39 -27.32 -27.36
N LYS A 189 66.98 -27.89 -28.51
CA LYS A 189 67.85 -28.47 -29.55
C LYS A 189 67.02 -29.13 -30.68
N GLN A 190 67.47 -29.31 -31.93
CA GLN A 190 68.44 -28.61 -32.79
C GLN A 190 68.43 -29.31 -34.18
N THR A 191 68.51 -28.58 -35.32
CA THR A 191 68.71 -29.07 -36.72
C THR A 191 67.64 -30.05 -37.29
N THR A 192 67.32 -30.18 -38.59
CA THR A 192 67.67 -29.60 -39.94
C THR A 192 66.45 -29.90 -40.87
N ASN A 193 66.22 -29.44 -42.12
CA ASN A 193 66.91 -28.69 -43.19
C ASN A 193 65.83 -27.82 -43.92
N LEU A 194 66.06 -26.71 -44.65
CA LEU A 194 66.85 -26.41 -45.85
C LEU A 194 66.34 -27.01 -47.19
N TYR A 195 65.62 -26.19 -47.99
CA TYR A 195 65.90 -25.77 -49.40
C TYR A 195 64.70 -24.92 -49.90
N ILE A 196 64.84 -23.60 -50.09
CA ILE A 196 64.96 -22.85 -51.37
C ILE A 196 63.83 -23.10 -52.39
N GLY A 197 63.23 -21.99 -52.84
CA GLY A 197 62.20 -21.88 -53.89
C GLY A 197 61.83 -20.41 -54.10
#